data_AF-A0A9X2S2D1-F1
#
_entry.id   AF-A0A9X2S2D1-F1
#
_cell.length_a   1.000
_cell.length_b   1.000
_cell.length_c   1.000
_cell.angle_alpha   90.00
_cell.angle_beta   90.00
_cell.angle_gamma   90.00
#
_symmetry.space_group_name_H-M   'P 1'
#
loop_
_entity.id
_entity.type
_entity.pdbx_description
1 polymer ?
#
loop_
_entity_poly.entity_id
_entity_poly.type
_entity_poly.pdbx_seq_one_letter_code
_entity_poly.pdbx_strand_id
1 'polypeptide(L)'
;MLKNFTNKKISIILALAAIVLVGGTIYSIQKTKYNKIDMVSETEATTKDVELYFNSSEDSRGSNIVNVDLKVSHLPSNIYSSASFSINFDKDRLEFINLKKGDILTYSSKSPDWQYDVNNSNKTGLINVIYLDSSGGRESFTNKSISSDKNSILRLEFKLKDNIENADGLSLKIEDAVFATIKGDLDNTSLSTKKKTIKTKNFIFQLK
;
A
#
# COMPACT_ATOMS: atom_id res chain seq x y z
N MET A 1 -6.14 59.52 41.97
CA MET A 1 -4.85 59.42 42.70
C MET A 1 -4.33 57.98 42.56
N LEU A 2 -3.79 57.61 41.40
CA LEU A 2 -3.26 56.26 41.14
C LEU A 2 -1.80 56.21 41.60
N LYS A 3 -1.53 55.51 42.70
CA LYS A 3 -0.19 55.27 43.24
C LYS A 3 0.46 54.07 42.54
N ASN A 4 1.58 54.36 41.87
CA ASN A 4 2.81 53.55 41.76
C ASN A 4 2.70 52.04 42.02
N PHE A 5 2.52 51.27 40.94
CA PHE A 5 3.02 49.90 40.87
C PHE A 5 4.38 49.86 40.14
N THR A 6 5.43 50.13 40.94
CA THR A 6 6.78 49.53 40.91
C THR A 6 7.33 48.97 39.58
N ASN A 7 8.26 49.73 39.02
CA ASN A 7 9.13 49.47 37.86
C ASN A 7 9.82 48.08 37.80
N LYS A 8 9.87 47.32 38.90
CA LYS A 8 10.49 45.98 38.97
C LYS A 8 9.62 44.89 38.34
N LYS A 9 8.28 45.00 38.36
CA LYS A 9 7.37 44.02 37.75
C LYS A 9 7.22 44.23 36.23
N ILE A 10 7.33 45.48 35.77
CA ILE A 10 7.31 45.83 34.33
C ILE A 10 8.58 45.32 33.62
N SER A 11 9.73 45.37 34.29
CA SER A 11 10.99 44.84 33.75
C SER A 11 10.99 43.31 33.55
N ILE A 12 10.34 42.57 34.45
CA ILE A 12 10.21 41.10 34.34
C ILE A 12 9.25 40.68 33.21
N ILE A 13 8.17 41.42 32.99
CA ILE A 13 7.22 41.16 31.89
C ILE A 13 7.86 41.45 30.53
N LEU A 14 8.68 42.51 30.42
CA LEU A 14 9.43 42.82 29.20
C LEU A 14 10.55 41.80 28.91
N ALA A 15 11.22 41.27 29.95
CA ALA A 15 12.23 40.22 29.79
C ALA A 15 11.62 38.86 29.36
N LEU A 16 10.43 38.50 29.85
CA LEU A 16 9.70 37.30 29.42
C LEU A 16 9.17 37.42 27.98
N ALA A 17 8.71 38.60 27.57
CA ALA A 17 8.30 38.85 26.18
C ALA A 17 9.47 38.75 25.19
N ALA A 18 10.68 39.18 25.58
CA ALA A 18 11.89 39.07 24.75
C ALA A 18 12.35 37.60 24.56
N ILE A 19 12.24 36.76 25.59
CA ILE A 19 12.59 35.32 25.49
C ILE A 19 11.61 34.56 24.59
N VAL A 20 10.32 34.92 24.57
CA VAL A 20 9.33 34.34 23.64
C VAL A 20 9.62 34.74 22.19
N LEU A 21 10.12 35.95 21.93
CA LEU A 21 10.49 36.41 20.58
C LEU A 21 11.80 35.77 20.06
N VAL A 22 12.79 35.56 20.92
CA VAL A 22 14.05 34.88 20.54
C VAL A 22 13.87 33.36 20.43
N GLY A 23 13.05 32.73 21.29
CA GLY A 23 12.69 31.32 21.17
C GLY A 23 11.79 31.04 19.94
N GLY A 24 10.87 31.95 19.64
CA GLY A 24 9.98 31.85 18.46
C GLY A 24 10.74 32.00 17.14
N THR A 25 11.76 32.85 17.07
CA THR A 25 12.60 32.99 15.87
C THR A 25 13.54 31.80 15.67
N ILE A 26 14.17 31.25 16.72
CA ILE A 26 15.03 30.05 16.60
C ILE A 26 14.22 28.79 16.26
N TYR A 27 13.03 28.61 16.84
CA TYR A 27 12.12 27.50 16.48
C TYR A 27 11.62 27.62 15.03
N SER A 28 11.35 28.85 14.57
CA SER A 28 10.99 29.10 13.16
C SER A 28 12.16 28.87 12.21
N ILE A 29 13.39 29.27 12.59
CA ILE A 29 14.60 29.08 11.77
C ILE A 29 14.96 27.60 11.62
N GLN A 30 14.79 26.76 12.66
CA GLN A 30 14.98 25.31 12.52
C GLN A 30 13.87 24.63 11.71
N LYS A 31 12.61 25.09 11.83
CA LYS A 31 11.51 24.61 10.98
C LYS A 31 11.71 24.96 9.50
N THR A 32 12.40 26.07 9.19
CA THR A 32 12.66 26.49 7.81
C THR A 32 13.87 25.85 7.14
N LYS A 33 14.76 25.14 7.85
CA LYS A 33 15.92 24.46 7.24
C LYS A 33 15.71 22.98 6.91
N TYR A 34 14.54 22.39 7.22
CA TYR A 34 14.21 21.00 6.88
C TYR A 34 13.14 20.82 5.79
N ASN A 35 12.66 21.89 5.15
CA ASN A 35 11.74 21.78 4.01
C ASN A 35 12.16 22.70 2.86
N LYS A 36 13.27 22.33 2.20
CA LYS A 36 13.42 22.58 0.76
C LYS A 36 13.45 21.22 0.08
N ILE A 37 12.26 20.68 -0.15
CA ILE A 37 12.02 19.74 -1.25
C ILE A 37 11.23 20.59 -2.24
N ASP A 38 11.77 20.69 -3.44
CA ASP A 38 11.26 21.56 -4.49
C ASP A 38 9.76 21.33 -4.69
N MET A 39 9.01 22.44 -4.70
CA MET A 39 7.62 22.51 -5.14
C MET A 39 7.63 22.20 -6.64
N VAL A 40 7.65 20.91 -6.98
CA VAL A 40 7.30 20.45 -8.31
C VAL A 40 5.83 20.77 -8.46
N SER A 41 5.56 21.68 -9.39
CA SER A 41 4.26 21.97 -10.01
C SER A 41 3.27 20.84 -9.76
N GLU A 42 2.19 21.16 -9.04
CA GLU A 42 0.99 20.34 -8.95
C GLU A 42 0.50 20.15 -10.40
N THR A 43 0.98 19.07 -11.00
CA THR A 43 0.54 18.62 -12.31
C THR A 43 -0.83 18.03 -12.02
N GLU A 44 -1.85 18.59 -12.64
CA GLU A 44 -3.25 18.16 -12.50
C GLU A 44 -3.33 16.64 -12.35
N ALA A 45 -3.66 16.19 -11.14
CA ALA A 45 -3.93 14.79 -10.88
C ALA A 45 -5.19 14.44 -11.66
N THR A 46 -5.00 13.98 -12.89
CA THR A 46 -5.99 13.11 -13.52
C THR A 46 -6.20 11.98 -12.54
N THR A 47 -7.32 11.99 -11.82
CA THR A 47 -7.69 10.95 -10.85
C THR A 47 -7.99 9.68 -11.61
N LYS A 48 -6.95 9.04 -12.14
CA LYS A 48 -7.02 7.67 -12.58
C LYS A 48 -7.33 6.84 -11.34
N ASP A 49 -8.40 6.07 -11.41
CA ASP A 49 -8.73 5.12 -10.36
C ASP A 49 -7.57 4.14 -10.20
N VAL A 50 -7.29 3.74 -8.96
CA VAL A 50 -6.36 2.65 -8.68
C VAL A 50 -7.00 1.36 -9.19
N GLU A 51 -6.27 0.62 -10.02
CA GLU A 51 -6.74 -0.64 -10.57
C GLU A 51 -5.87 -1.80 -10.08
N LEU A 52 -6.52 -2.87 -9.62
CA LEU A 52 -5.92 -4.17 -9.40
C LEU A 52 -6.35 -5.15 -10.48
N TYR A 53 -5.38 -5.86 -11.03
CA TYR A 53 -5.59 -6.80 -12.12
C TYR A 53 -4.58 -7.93 -12.07
N PHE A 54 -4.93 -9.07 -12.64
CA PHE A 54 -4.01 -10.19 -12.75
C PHE A 54 -3.35 -10.24 -14.11
N ASN A 55 -2.17 -10.87 -14.16
CA ASN A 55 -1.51 -11.23 -15.41
C ASN A 55 -0.92 -12.64 -15.28
N SER A 56 -0.97 -13.43 -16.35
CA SER A 56 -0.19 -14.68 -16.41
C SER A 56 1.29 -14.34 -16.31
N SER A 57 2.02 -15.06 -15.46
CA SER A 57 3.47 -14.93 -15.38
C SER A 57 4.16 -15.77 -16.46
N GLU A 58 5.32 -15.33 -16.96
CA GLU A 58 6.07 -16.03 -18.02
C GLU A 58 6.73 -17.35 -17.55
N ASP A 59 6.78 -17.59 -16.23
CA ASP A 59 7.42 -18.79 -15.63
C ASP A 59 6.50 -20.02 -15.54
N SER A 60 5.42 -20.09 -16.33
CA SER A 60 4.63 -21.32 -16.51
C SER A 60 5.37 -22.29 -17.43
N ARG A 61 6.52 -22.80 -16.99
CA ARG A 61 7.31 -23.80 -17.71
C ARG A 61 6.74 -25.20 -17.48
N GLY A 62 6.04 -25.74 -18.48
CA GLY A 62 5.95 -27.18 -18.81
C GLY A 62 5.51 -28.16 -17.71
N SER A 63 4.94 -27.68 -16.61
CA SER A 63 4.45 -28.50 -15.51
C SER A 63 3.11 -27.92 -15.07
N ASN A 64 2.31 -28.71 -14.39
CA ASN A 64 0.96 -28.41 -13.94
C ASN A 64 0.88 -27.19 -12.98
N ILE A 65 1.93 -26.39 -12.87
CA ILE A 65 2.07 -25.19 -12.06
C ILE A 65 1.78 -23.96 -12.91
N VAL A 66 0.94 -23.10 -12.38
CA VAL A 66 0.52 -21.84 -13.00
C VAL A 66 0.81 -20.70 -12.04
N ASN A 67 1.54 -19.71 -12.53
CA ASN A 67 1.89 -18.52 -11.75
C ASN A 67 1.08 -17.32 -12.26
N VAL A 68 0.44 -16.59 -11.35
CA VAL A 68 -0.34 -15.40 -11.66
C VAL A 68 0.12 -14.22 -10.81
N ASP A 69 0.52 -13.14 -11.47
CA ASP A 69 0.90 -11.90 -10.81
C ASP A 69 -0.35 -11.05 -10.51
N LEU A 70 -0.55 -10.68 -9.24
CA LEU A 70 -1.50 -9.62 -8.87
C LEU A 70 -0.79 -8.28 -8.99
N LYS A 71 -1.24 -7.46 -9.94
CA LYS A 71 -0.66 -6.17 -10.27
C LYS A 71 -1.52 -5.00 -9.81
N VAL A 72 -0.87 -3.85 -9.63
CA VAL A 72 -1.49 -2.56 -9.34
C VAL A 72 -1.09 -1.50 -10.35
N SER A 73 -2.01 -0.64 -10.76
CA SER A 73 -1.73 0.42 -11.74
C SER A 73 -0.80 1.50 -11.18
N HIS A 74 -1.08 1.97 -9.97
CA HIS A 74 -0.35 3.00 -9.24
C HIS A 74 -0.91 3.09 -7.81
N LEU A 75 -0.25 3.84 -6.93
CA LEU A 75 -0.79 4.26 -5.64
C LEU A 75 -0.78 5.80 -5.56
N PRO A 76 -1.84 6.44 -5.06
CA PRO A 76 -1.82 7.86 -4.71
C PRO A 76 -0.74 8.16 -3.68
N SER A 77 -0.26 9.41 -3.67
CA SER A 77 0.79 9.86 -2.75
C SER A 77 0.34 9.75 -1.28
N ASN A 78 0.74 8.66 -0.63
CA ASN A 78 0.44 8.35 0.77
C ASN A 78 1.40 7.27 1.30
N ILE A 79 1.31 7.00 2.59
CA ILE A 79 2.04 5.92 3.26
C ILE A 79 1.03 4.83 3.63
N TYR A 80 1.12 3.68 2.97
CA TYR A 80 0.25 2.54 3.21
C TYR A 80 1.00 1.51 4.05
N SER A 81 0.74 1.52 5.36
CA SER A 81 1.40 0.66 6.34
C SER A 81 0.85 -0.76 6.37
N SER A 82 -0.25 -1.02 5.68
CA SER A 82 -0.79 -2.37 5.56
C SER A 82 -1.52 -2.56 4.25
N ALA A 83 -1.58 -3.79 3.79
CA ALA A 83 -2.38 -4.20 2.66
C ALA A 83 -2.99 -5.58 2.90
N SER A 84 -4.17 -5.81 2.35
CA SER A 84 -4.82 -7.12 2.40
C SER A 84 -5.60 -7.40 1.13
N PHE A 85 -5.62 -8.66 0.71
CA PHE A 85 -6.39 -9.11 -0.44
C PHE A 85 -7.13 -10.40 -0.13
N SER A 86 -8.35 -10.48 -0.65
CA SER A 86 -9.20 -11.66 -0.63
C SER A 86 -9.47 -12.07 -2.07
N ILE A 87 -9.02 -13.26 -2.47
CA ILE A 87 -9.01 -13.71 -3.86
C ILE A 87 -9.71 -15.06 -3.97
N ASN A 88 -10.82 -15.09 -4.70
CA ASN A 88 -11.53 -16.31 -5.03
C ASN A 88 -10.85 -17.05 -6.19
N PHE A 89 -10.81 -18.37 -6.07
CA PHE A 89 -10.35 -19.28 -7.11
C PHE A 89 -11.21 -20.55 -7.14
N ASP A 90 -11.22 -21.24 -8.28
CA ASP A 90 -11.89 -22.52 -8.42
C ASP A 90 -11.08 -23.63 -7.73
N LYS A 91 -11.36 -23.85 -6.44
CA LYS A 91 -10.69 -24.88 -5.64
C LYS A 91 -10.95 -26.31 -6.11
N ASP A 92 -11.92 -26.56 -6.99
CA ASP A 92 -12.21 -27.91 -7.47
C ASP A 92 -11.32 -28.25 -8.68
N ARG A 93 -10.78 -27.24 -9.36
CA ARG A 93 -9.84 -27.38 -10.49
C ARG A 93 -8.41 -26.93 -10.18
N LEU A 94 -8.23 -26.05 -9.20
CA LEU A 94 -6.92 -25.51 -8.77
C LEU A 94 -6.62 -25.87 -7.32
N GLU A 95 -5.33 -26.02 -7.02
CA GLU A 95 -4.77 -26.06 -5.69
C GLU A 95 -3.84 -24.86 -5.53
N PHE A 96 -4.14 -23.95 -4.61
CA PHE A 96 -3.22 -22.87 -4.23
C PHE A 96 -2.07 -23.48 -3.43
N ILE A 97 -0.83 -23.28 -3.85
CA ILE A 97 0.32 -23.95 -3.23
C ILE A 97 1.13 -22.98 -2.40
N ASN A 98 1.34 -21.76 -2.91
CA ASN A 98 2.28 -20.82 -2.34
C ASN A 98 2.03 -19.38 -2.82
N LEU A 99 2.57 -18.42 -2.07
CA LEU A 99 2.72 -17.04 -2.50
C LEU A 99 4.21 -16.72 -2.69
N LYS A 100 4.58 -16.39 -3.92
CA LYS A 100 5.91 -15.87 -4.25
C LYS A 100 5.92 -14.34 -4.15
N LYS A 101 7.11 -13.81 -3.89
CA LYS A 101 7.34 -12.35 -3.87
C LYS A 101 7.05 -11.76 -5.25
N GLY A 102 6.30 -10.67 -5.27
CA GLY A 102 6.21 -9.79 -6.42
C GLY A 102 7.50 -8.98 -6.62
N ASP A 103 7.45 -8.01 -7.53
CA ASP A 103 8.56 -7.10 -7.82
C ASP A 103 8.45 -5.75 -7.10
N ILE A 104 7.31 -5.49 -6.44
CA ILE A 104 7.12 -4.29 -5.64
C ILE A 104 8.03 -4.30 -4.41
N LEU A 105 8.61 -3.15 -4.12
CA LEU A 105 9.41 -2.94 -2.91
C LEU A 105 8.78 -1.89 -2.01
N THR A 106 8.97 -2.09 -0.71
CA THR A 106 8.63 -1.12 0.33
C THR A 106 9.51 0.12 0.24
N TYR A 107 9.19 1.15 1.04
CA TYR A 107 9.99 2.37 1.11
C TYR A 107 11.49 2.12 1.35
N SER A 108 11.87 1.09 2.12
CA SER A 108 13.27 0.73 2.38
C SER A 108 13.90 -0.20 1.33
N SER A 109 13.25 -0.42 0.19
CA SER A 109 13.68 -1.35 -0.87
C SER A 109 13.66 -2.83 -0.48
N LYS A 110 12.75 -3.25 0.41
CA LYS A 110 12.55 -4.67 0.74
C LYS A 110 11.28 -5.21 0.11
N SER A 111 11.25 -6.50 -0.18
CA SER A 111 10.00 -7.17 -0.52
C SER A 111 9.10 -7.28 0.72
N PRO A 112 7.79 -7.03 0.60
CA PRO A 112 6.85 -7.24 1.69
C PRO A 112 6.80 -8.71 2.11
N ASP A 113 6.63 -8.95 3.41
CA ASP A 113 6.49 -10.28 4.00
C ASP A 113 5.01 -10.57 4.27
N TRP A 114 4.38 -11.30 3.35
CA TRP A 114 2.95 -11.58 3.36
C TRP A 114 2.62 -12.77 4.26
N GLN A 115 1.56 -12.63 5.04
CA GLN A 115 0.98 -13.70 5.85
C GLN A 115 -0.24 -14.28 5.13
N TYR A 116 -0.33 -15.61 5.05
CA TYR A 116 -1.39 -16.35 4.39
C TYR A 116 -1.46 -17.81 4.88
N ASP A 117 -2.57 -18.49 4.63
CA ASP A 117 -2.79 -19.88 5.02
C ASP A 117 -3.21 -20.71 3.81
N VAL A 118 -2.29 -21.56 3.34
CA VAL A 118 -2.51 -22.45 2.18
C VAL A 118 -3.62 -23.47 2.44
N ASN A 119 -3.65 -24.08 3.63
CA ASN A 119 -4.61 -25.13 3.96
C ASN A 119 -6.03 -24.57 4.01
N ASN A 120 -6.21 -23.45 4.72
CA ASN A 120 -7.51 -22.80 4.79
C ASN A 120 -7.96 -22.30 3.42
N SER A 121 -7.04 -21.75 2.61
CA SER A 121 -7.35 -21.28 1.26
C SER A 121 -7.89 -22.39 0.37
N ASN A 122 -7.27 -23.57 0.38
CA ASN A 122 -7.73 -24.73 -0.40
C ASN A 122 -9.04 -25.34 0.13
N LYS A 123 -9.30 -25.22 1.44
CA LYS A 123 -10.57 -25.64 2.03
C LYS A 123 -11.74 -24.77 1.59
N THR A 124 -11.54 -23.46 1.52
CA THR A 124 -12.62 -22.48 1.28
C THR A 124 -12.73 -22.03 -0.18
N GLY A 125 -11.65 -22.12 -0.96
CA GLY A 125 -11.55 -21.50 -2.29
C GLY A 125 -11.28 -20.00 -2.23
N LEU A 126 -10.90 -19.49 -1.06
CA LEU A 126 -10.64 -18.08 -0.81
C LEU A 126 -9.24 -17.89 -0.21
N ILE A 127 -8.35 -17.25 -0.98
CA ILE A 127 -7.03 -16.85 -0.53
C ILE A 127 -7.16 -15.53 0.22
N ASN A 128 -6.79 -15.52 1.50
CA ASN A 128 -6.65 -14.30 2.29
C ASN A 128 -5.18 -14.06 2.58
N VAL A 129 -4.70 -12.89 2.17
CA VAL A 129 -3.31 -12.47 2.33
C VAL A 129 -3.28 -11.11 3.03
N ILE A 130 -2.36 -10.94 3.98
CA ILE A 130 -2.19 -9.68 4.72
C ILE A 130 -0.71 -9.33 4.86
N TYR A 131 -0.43 -8.04 4.76
CA TYR A 131 0.86 -7.44 5.05
C TYR A 131 0.67 -6.33 6.08
N LEU A 132 1.54 -6.29 7.09
CA LEU A 132 1.58 -5.28 8.15
C LEU A 132 3.02 -4.78 8.31
N ASP A 133 3.21 -3.47 8.19
CA ASP A 133 4.49 -2.82 8.49
C ASP A 133 4.68 -2.68 10.01
N SER A 134 5.59 -3.48 10.57
CA SER A 134 5.98 -3.43 11.98
C SER A 134 7.16 -2.49 12.28
N SER A 135 7.70 -1.82 11.26
CA SER A 135 8.88 -0.96 11.37
C SER A 135 8.57 0.51 11.69
N GLY A 136 7.29 0.87 11.77
CA GLY A 136 6.84 2.24 12.00
C GLY A 136 6.91 3.12 10.75
N GLY A 137 6.67 2.55 9.56
CA GLY A 137 6.59 3.30 8.30
C GLY A 137 7.72 3.04 7.31
N ARG A 138 8.83 2.42 7.74
CA ARG A 138 10.00 2.19 6.86
C ARG A 138 9.74 1.11 5.83
N GLU A 139 8.84 0.17 6.12
CA GLU A 139 8.47 -0.90 5.20
C GLU A 139 7.08 -0.67 4.57
N SER A 140 6.53 0.54 4.69
CA SER A 140 5.25 0.87 4.06
C SER A 140 5.35 0.98 2.53
N PHE A 141 4.22 0.77 1.85
CA PHE A 141 4.12 1.10 0.43
C PHE A 141 3.92 2.60 0.25
N THR A 142 4.43 3.13 -0.87
CA THR A 142 4.19 4.51 -1.30
C THR A 142 3.93 4.54 -2.80
N ASN A 143 3.58 5.70 -3.36
CA ASN A 143 3.51 5.86 -4.81
C ASN A 143 4.83 5.52 -5.53
N LYS A 144 5.97 5.67 -4.85
CA LYS A 144 7.31 5.31 -5.37
C LYS A 144 7.60 3.82 -5.33
N SER A 145 6.78 3.02 -4.64
CA SER A 145 6.90 1.57 -4.65
C SER A 145 6.59 0.97 -6.01
N ILE A 146 5.85 1.69 -6.87
CA ILE A 146 5.34 1.20 -8.15
C ILE A 146 6.00 1.96 -9.30
N SER A 147 6.51 1.22 -10.28
CA SER A 147 6.94 1.74 -11.58
C SER A 147 6.28 0.95 -12.71
N SER A 148 6.41 1.42 -13.95
CA SER A 148 5.81 0.74 -15.12
C SER A 148 6.28 -0.70 -15.30
N ASP A 149 7.50 -1.00 -14.87
CA ASP A 149 8.17 -2.30 -14.93
C ASP A 149 8.10 -3.09 -13.61
N LYS A 150 7.76 -2.44 -12.48
CA LYS A 150 7.65 -3.05 -11.16
C LYS A 150 6.32 -2.72 -10.52
N ASN A 151 5.35 -3.56 -10.77
CA ASN A 151 4.00 -3.38 -10.24
C ASN A 151 3.27 -4.68 -9.88
N SER A 152 3.99 -5.81 -9.82
CA SER A 152 3.51 -7.05 -9.23
C SER A 152 3.63 -6.98 -7.71
N ILE A 153 2.48 -6.99 -7.03
CA ILE A 153 2.40 -6.93 -5.58
C ILE A 153 2.80 -8.27 -4.95
N LEU A 154 2.26 -9.34 -5.52
CA LEU A 154 2.45 -10.72 -5.12
C LEU A 154 2.23 -11.63 -6.32
N ARG A 155 2.81 -12.83 -6.26
CA ARG A 155 2.64 -13.87 -7.26
C ARG A 155 1.99 -15.09 -6.64
N LEU A 156 0.80 -15.42 -7.11
CA LEU A 156 0.07 -16.62 -6.71
C LEU A 156 0.62 -17.81 -7.49
N GLU A 157 0.92 -18.89 -6.79
CA GLU A 157 1.31 -20.17 -7.40
C GLU A 157 0.20 -21.19 -7.18
N PHE A 158 -0.31 -21.72 -8.29
CA PHE A 158 -1.33 -22.75 -8.32
C PHE A 158 -0.81 -24.01 -8.96
N LYS A 159 -1.35 -25.16 -8.56
CA LYS A 159 -1.26 -26.43 -9.27
C LYS A 159 -2.62 -26.75 -9.89
N LEU A 160 -2.62 -27.18 -11.14
CA LEU A 160 -3.78 -27.80 -11.79
C LEU A 160 -4.01 -29.16 -11.13
N LYS A 161 -5.24 -29.41 -10.69
CA LYS A 161 -5.63 -30.71 -10.14
C LYS A 161 -5.65 -31.79 -11.24
N ASP A 162 -5.60 -33.04 -10.82
CA ASP A 162 -5.62 -34.18 -11.73
C ASP A 162 -6.84 -34.11 -12.67
N ASN A 163 -6.65 -34.48 -13.93
CA ASN A 163 -7.63 -34.39 -15.04
C ASN A 163 -7.89 -32.97 -15.59
N ILE A 164 -7.20 -31.94 -15.10
CA ILE A 164 -7.22 -30.62 -15.71
C ILE A 164 -6.02 -30.49 -16.66
N GLU A 165 -6.29 -30.55 -17.97
CA GLU A 165 -5.26 -30.51 -19.01
C GLU A 165 -4.53 -29.16 -19.07
N ASN A 166 -5.28 -28.07 -18.86
CA ASN A 166 -4.75 -26.71 -18.89
C ASN A 166 -5.62 -25.77 -18.05
N ALA A 167 -5.13 -24.55 -17.84
CA ALA A 167 -5.80 -23.56 -17.01
C ALA A 167 -6.96 -22.84 -17.72
N ASP A 168 -7.24 -23.09 -18.99
CA ASP A 168 -8.15 -22.29 -19.80
C ASP A 168 -9.56 -22.19 -19.19
N GLY A 169 -10.12 -20.99 -19.26
CA GLY A 169 -11.44 -20.67 -18.72
C GLY A 169 -11.54 -20.71 -17.19
N LEU A 170 -10.47 -21.04 -16.45
CA LEU A 170 -10.42 -20.82 -15.01
C LEU A 170 -10.46 -19.33 -14.71
N SER A 171 -11.02 -18.97 -13.56
CA SER A 171 -11.11 -17.57 -13.16
C SER A 171 -10.52 -17.30 -11.79
N LEU A 172 -9.91 -16.13 -11.67
CA LEU A 172 -9.54 -15.52 -10.41
C LEU A 172 -10.29 -14.20 -10.25
N LYS A 173 -10.83 -13.98 -9.05
CA LYS A 173 -11.59 -12.78 -8.73
C LYS A 173 -11.12 -12.18 -7.42
N ILE A 174 -10.86 -10.88 -7.43
CA ILE A 174 -10.60 -10.11 -6.22
C ILE A 174 -11.97 -9.82 -5.58
N GLU A 175 -12.21 -10.40 -4.41
CA GLU A 175 -13.41 -10.15 -3.59
C GLU A 175 -13.27 -8.85 -2.80
N ASP A 176 -12.12 -8.69 -2.15
CA ASP A 176 -11.80 -7.52 -1.33
C ASP A 176 -10.32 -7.18 -1.50
N ALA A 177 -10.02 -5.89 -1.46
CA ALA A 177 -8.66 -5.39 -1.44
C ALA A 177 -8.62 -4.10 -0.62
N VAL A 178 -7.59 -3.97 0.20
CA VAL A 178 -7.37 -2.79 1.04
C VAL A 178 -5.89 -2.41 1.00
N PHE A 179 -5.61 -1.12 0.84
CA PHE A 179 -4.35 -0.50 1.24
C PHE A 179 -4.66 0.53 2.31
N ALA A 180 -4.25 0.27 3.55
CA ALA A 180 -4.60 1.15 4.67
C ALA A 180 -3.46 2.11 5.00
N THR A 181 -3.82 3.37 5.22
CA THR A 181 -2.94 4.37 5.83
C THR A 181 -3.21 4.44 7.33
N ILE A 182 -2.31 5.08 8.08
CA ILE A 182 -2.41 5.19 9.55
C ILE A 182 -3.69 5.92 9.99
N LYS A 183 -4.16 6.91 9.22
CA LYS A 183 -5.32 7.75 9.54
C LYS A 183 -6.45 7.62 8.52
N GLY A 184 -6.43 6.58 7.71
CA GLY A 184 -7.26 6.48 6.50
C GLY A 184 -8.77 6.45 6.69
N ASP A 185 -9.25 6.18 7.91
CA ASP A 185 -10.67 6.32 8.23
C ASP A 185 -11.06 7.74 8.63
N LEU A 186 -10.11 8.54 9.12
CA LEU A 186 -10.32 9.95 9.47
C LEU A 186 -10.20 10.86 8.24
N ASP A 187 -9.21 10.60 7.38
CA ASP A 187 -8.88 11.45 6.23
C ASP A 187 -9.25 10.83 4.87
N ASN A 188 -9.91 9.67 4.87
CA ASN A 188 -10.34 8.92 3.67
C ASN A 188 -9.20 8.56 2.71
N THR A 189 -7.96 8.44 3.20
CA THR A 189 -6.79 8.10 2.36
C THR A 189 -6.57 6.59 2.18
N SER A 190 -7.21 5.74 2.99
CA SER A 190 -7.18 4.28 2.78
C SER A 190 -7.90 3.91 1.49
N LEU A 191 -7.29 3.04 0.70
CA LEU A 191 -7.90 2.52 -0.51
C LEU A 191 -8.63 1.21 -0.20
N SER A 192 -9.82 1.01 -0.75
CA SER A 192 -10.46 -0.31 -0.78
C SER A 192 -11.46 -0.47 -1.91
N THR A 193 -11.76 -1.72 -2.27
CA THR A 193 -12.86 -2.05 -3.19
C THR A 193 -14.21 -1.65 -2.60
N LYS A 194 -14.42 -1.83 -1.28
CA LYS A 194 -15.64 -1.42 -0.57
C LYS A 194 -15.89 0.09 -0.61
N LYS A 195 -14.84 0.90 -0.44
CA LYS A 195 -14.90 2.37 -0.59
C LYS A 195 -14.88 2.80 -2.07
N LYS A 196 -14.83 1.86 -3.01
CA LYS A 196 -14.78 2.10 -4.48
C LYS A 196 -13.60 2.95 -4.94
N THR A 197 -12.53 3.00 -4.16
CA THR A 197 -11.29 3.68 -4.53
C THR A 197 -10.31 2.74 -5.24
N ILE A 198 -10.63 1.44 -5.31
CA ILE A 198 -9.94 0.42 -6.08
C ILE A 198 -10.93 -0.21 -7.05
N LYS A 199 -10.59 -0.21 -8.33
CA LYS A 199 -11.25 -1.00 -9.38
C LYS A 199 -10.54 -2.34 -9.53
N THR A 200 -11.29 -3.39 -9.85
CA THR A 200 -10.76 -4.74 -10.03
C THR A 200 -11.23 -5.30 -11.37
N LYS A 201 -10.38 -6.08 -12.03
CA LYS A 201 -10.76 -6.89 -13.18
C LYS A 201 -10.73 -8.37 -12.82
N ASN A 202 -11.78 -9.10 -13.22
CA ASN A 202 -11.75 -10.55 -13.20
C ASN A 202 -10.69 -11.01 -14.19
N PHE A 203 -9.98 -12.06 -13.82
CA PHE A 203 -9.02 -12.71 -14.69
C PHE A 203 -9.55 -14.05 -15.13
N ILE A 204 -9.42 -14.31 -16.42
CA ILE A 204 -9.75 -15.57 -17.04
C ILE A 204 -8.46 -16.04 -17.70
N PHE A 205 -8.01 -17.23 -17.34
CA PHE A 205 -6.89 -17.87 -18.01
C PHE A 205 -7.25 -18.14 -19.46
N GLN A 206 -6.34 -17.81 -20.37
CA GLN A 206 -6.51 -18.01 -21.81
C GLN A 206 -5.40 -18.92 -22.33
N LEU A 207 -5.74 -19.89 -23.18
CA LEU A 207 -4.79 -20.59 -24.03
C LEU A 207 -4.03 -19.58 -24.89
N LYS A 208 -2.69 -19.63 -24.81
CA LYS A 208 -1.80 -18.91 -25.73
C LYS A 208 -1.47 -19.77 -26.93
#